data_AF-E6XPQ1-F1
#
_entry.id   AF-E6XPQ1-F1
#
_cell.length_a   1.000
_cell.length_b   1.000
_cell.length_c   1.000
_cell.angle_alpha   90.00
_cell.angle_beta   90.00
_cell.angle_gamma   90.00
#
_symmetry.space_group_name_H-M   'P 1'
#
loop_
_entity.id
_entity.type
_entity.pdbx_description
1 polymer ?
#
loop_
_entity_poly.entity_id
_entity_poly.type
_entity_poly.pdbx_seq_one_letter_code
_entity_poly.pdbx_strand_id
1 'polypeptide(L)'
;MSKKLLSALFGASLAALALSPTAFAAGQKLSDFHAESGGCESCHKDGSPSADGAFEFEQCQSCHGSLAEMDAVHKPHDGSLVCADCHKVHDMNVGEKPTCESCHDDGRTSGSVLKK
;
A
#
# COMPACT_ATOMS: atom_id res chain seq x y z
N MET A 1 -4.44 31.92 34.58
CA MET A 1 -3.56 31.44 33.48
C MET A 1 -3.07 32.62 32.65
N SER A 2 -1.76 32.73 32.41
CA SER A 2 -1.18 33.81 31.60
C SER A 2 -1.43 33.58 30.10
N LYS A 3 -1.85 34.61 29.36
CA LYS A 3 -2.10 34.55 27.90
C LYS A 3 -0.89 34.02 27.11
N LYS A 4 0.33 34.21 27.64
CA LYS A 4 1.58 33.69 27.07
C LYS A 4 1.71 32.16 27.17
N LEU A 5 1.13 31.54 28.22
CA LEU A 5 1.09 30.08 28.34
C LEU A 5 0.08 29.46 27.37
N LEU A 6 -1.06 30.14 27.12
CA LEU A 6 -2.04 29.65 26.13
C LEU A 6 -1.50 29.70 24.70
N SER A 7 -0.77 30.75 24.32
CA SER A 7 -0.16 30.85 22.98
C SER A 7 0.94 29.81 22.74
N ALA A 8 1.73 29.46 23.75
CA ALA A 8 2.77 28.44 23.63
C ALA A 8 2.19 27.03 23.48
N LEU A 9 1.09 26.72 24.20
CA LEU A 9 0.41 25.44 24.10
C LEU A 9 -0.33 25.25 22.76
N PHE A 10 -0.87 26.33 22.18
CA PHE A 10 -1.49 26.31 20.85
C PHE A 10 -0.46 26.22 19.70
N GLY A 11 0.73 26.80 19.86
CA GLY A 11 1.79 26.72 18.85
C GLY A 11 2.45 25.35 18.77
N ALA A 12 2.62 24.68 19.92
CA ALA A 12 3.22 23.34 19.97
C ALA A 12 2.27 22.24 19.48
N SER A 13 0.95 22.38 19.67
CA SER A 13 -0.04 21.43 19.16
C SER A 13 -0.17 21.47 17.64
N LEU A 14 -0.03 22.65 17.00
CA LEU A 14 -0.12 22.78 15.54
C LEU A 14 1.10 22.19 14.81
N ALA A 15 2.28 22.17 15.45
CA ALA A 15 3.49 21.55 14.89
C ALA A 15 3.42 20.01 14.86
N ALA A 16 2.65 19.40 15.77
CA ALA A 16 2.45 17.94 15.80
C ALA A 16 1.50 17.44 14.70
N LEU A 17 0.61 18.30 14.17
CA LEU A 17 -0.26 17.98 13.03
C LEU A 17 0.45 18.04 11.67
N ALA A 18 1.70 18.52 11.62
CA ALA A 18 2.47 18.59 10.37
C ALA A 18 3.16 17.27 10.01
N LEU A 19 3.05 16.23 10.84
CA LEU A 19 3.45 14.88 10.43
C LEU A 19 2.42 14.34 9.43
N SER A 20 2.85 14.15 8.19
CA SER A 20 2.04 13.61 7.10
C SER A 20 1.29 12.35 7.52
N PRO A 21 0.02 12.15 7.11
CA PRO A 21 -0.77 10.96 7.46
C PRO A 21 -0.08 9.64 7.14
N THR A 22 0.79 9.62 6.14
CA THR A 22 1.58 8.47 5.72
C THR A 22 2.62 8.02 6.76
N ALA A 23 3.09 8.91 7.63
CA ALA A 23 4.02 8.55 8.70
C ALA A 23 3.34 7.73 9.82
N PHE A 24 2.03 7.86 9.98
CA PHE A 24 1.27 7.13 10.99
C PHE A 24 0.90 5.70 10.57
N ALA A 25 0.84 5.41 9.26
CA ALA A 25 0.41 4.10 8.75
C ALA A 25 1.56 3.10 8.48
N ALA A 26 2.83 3.52 8.57
CA ALA A 26 3.98 2.68 8.16
C ALA A 26 4.15 1.36 8.95
N GLY A 27 3.54 1.24 10.13
CA GLY A 27 3.54 0.01 10.94
C GLY A 27 2.29 -0.87 10.73
N GLN A 28 1.31 -0.40 9.97
CA GLN A 28 0.04 -1.07 9.75
C GLN A 28 0.12 -2.01 8.56
N LYS A 29 -0.59 -3.15 8.62
CA LYS A 29 -0.72 -4.05 7.47
C LYS A 29 -1.46 -3.36 6.34
N LEU A 30 -1.01 -3.63 5.12
CA LEU A 30 -1.64 -3.06 3.94
C LEU A 30 -3.11 -3.50 3.82
N SER A 31 -3.44 -4.71 4.27
CA SER A 31 -4.82 -5.19 4.40
C SER A 31 -5.66 -4.32 5.34
N ASP A 32 -5.13 -4.01 6.52
CA ASP A 32 -5.87 -3.27 7.55
C ASP A 32 -6.12 -1.83 7.10
N PHE A 33 -5.14 -1.22 6.42
CA PHE A 33 -5.29 0.10 5.80
C PHE A 33 -6.46 0.16 4.82
N HIS A 34 -6.65 -0.87 3.99
CA HIS A 34 -7.80 -0.92 3.10
C HIS A 34 -9.10 -1.25 3.85
N ALA A 35 -9.04 -2.16 4.84
CA ALA A 35 -10.20 -2.54 5.64
C ALA A 35 -10.78 -1.37 6.45
N GLU A 36 -9.98 -0.37 6.84
CA GLU A 36 -10.47 0.86 7.47
C GLU A 36 -11.37 1.70 6.56
N SER A 37 -11.18 1.60 5.23
CA SER A 37 -11.90 2.42 4.24
C SER A 37 -13.15 1.74 3.67
N GLY A 38 -13.23 0.41 3.72
CA GLY A 38 -14.37 -0.33 3.17
C GLY A 38 -14.58 -1.74 3.71
N GLY A 39 -13.90 -2.12 4.80
CA GLY A 39 -13.96 -3.46 5.38
C GLY A 39 -13.31 -4.53 4.52
N CYS A 40 -13.32 -5.78 5.01
CA CYS A 40 -12.78 -6.96 4.31
C CYS A 40 -13.47 -7.19 2.94
N GLU A 41 -14.75 -6.81 2.86
CA GLU A 41 -15.61 -6.86 1.68
C GLU A 41 -15.07 -6.08 0.49
N SER A 42 -14.18 -5.10 0.74
CA SER A 42 -13.53 -4.33 -0.34
C SER A 42 -12.74 -5.23 -1.30
N CYS A 43 -12.18 -6.32 -0.78
CA CYS A 43 -11.34 -7.25 -1.53
C CYS A 43 -11.91 -8.67 -1.58
N HIS A 44 -12.60 -9.11 -0.54
CA HIS A 44 -13.07 -10.47 -0.36
C HIS A 44 -14.58 -10.56 -0.47
N LYS A 45 -15.08 -11.49 -1.28
CA LYS A 45 -16.52 -11.69 -1.43
C LYS A 45 -17.11 -12.18 -0.11
N ASP A 46 -18.09 -11.46 0.43
CA ASP A 46 -18.70 -11.78 1.74
C ASP A 46 -17.64 -11.86 2.86
N GLY A 47 -16.57 -11.05 2.73
CA GLY A 47 -15.43 -11.01 3.64
C GLY A 47 -14.53 -12.26 3.65
N SER A 48 -14.74 -13.22 2.75
CA SER A 48 -13.98 -14.48 2.69
C SER A 48 -13.08 -14.57 1.43
N PRO A 49 -11.86 -15.11 1.55
CA PRO A 49 -10.96 -15.23 0.41
C PRO A 49 -11.50 -16.20 -0.64
N SER A 50 -11.34 -15.85 -1.91
CA SER A 50 -11.58 -16.77 -3.01
C SER A 50 -10.53 -17.88 -3.04
N ALA A 51 -10.82 -18.96 -3.76
CA ALA A 51 -9.93 -20.13 -3.82
C ALA A 51 -8.68 -19.87 -4.69
N ASP A 52 -8.79 -19.01 -5.69
CA ASP A 52 -7.77 -18.77 -6.71
C ASP A 52 -7.20 -17.35 -6.71
N GLY A 53 -7.75 -16.45 -5.88
CA GLY A 53 -7.34 -15.05 -5.80
C GLY A 53 -7.86 -14.17 -6.94
N ALA A 54 -8.67 -14.73 -7.86
CA ALA A 54 -9.12 -14.01 -9.05
C ALA A 54 -10.08 -12.86 -8.68
N PHE A 55 -10.98 -13.11 -7.75
CA PHE A 55 -11.91 -12.08 -7.25
C PHE A 55 -11.14 -10.91 -6.63
N GLU A 56 -10.19 -11.19 -5.74
CA GLU A 56 -9.36 -10.17 -5.08
C GLU A 56 -8.58 -9.34 -6.10
N PHE A 57 -8.05 -9.97 -7.16
CA PHE A 57 -7.34 -9.26 -8.22
C PHE A 57 -8.26 -8.33 -9.02
N GLU A 58 -9.49 -8.72 -9.30
CA GLU A 58 -10.49 -7.83 -9.90
C GLU A 58 -10.77 -6.63 -8.99
N GLN A 59 -10.90 -6.85 -7.68
CA GLN A 59 -11.11 -5.78 -6.72
C GLN A 59 -9.94 -4.78 -6.69
N CYS A 60 -8.69 -5.26 -6.76
CA CYS A 60 -7.51 -4.39 -6.87
C CYS A 60 -7.63 -3.45 -8.08
N GLN A 61 -7.95 -4.02 -9.25
CA GLN A 61 -8.01 -3.29 -10.51
C GLN A 61 -9.20 -2.32 -10.58
N SER A 62 -10.29 -2.61 -9.88
CA SER A 62 -11.47 -1.73 -9.83
C SER A 62 -11.16 -0.33 -9.32
N CYS A 63 -10.14 -0.18 -8.46
CA CYS A 63 -9.70 1.08 -7.89
C CYS A 63 -8.35 1.57 -8.45
N HIS A 64 -7.41 0.65 -8.73
CA HIS A 64 -6.04 1.00 -9.12
C HIS A 64 -5.75 0.91 -10.63
N GLY A 65 -6.68 0.40 -11.44
CA GLY A 65 -6.48 0.17 -12.87
C GLY A 65 -5.69 -1.10 -13.17
N SER A 66 -5.38 -1.31 -14.45
CA SER A 66 -4.68 -2.52 -14.93
C SER A 66 -3.15 -2.40 -14.84
N LEU A 67 -2.43 -3.53 -14.76
CA LEU A 67 -0.96 -3.53 -14.76
C LEU A 67 -0.38 -2.89 -16.04
N ALA A 68 -1.04 -3.06 -17.19
CA ALA A 68 -0.62 -2.49 -18.47
C ALA A 68 -0.50 -0.96 -18.49
N GLU A 69 -1.23 -0.28 -17.60
CA GLU A 69 -1.31 1.18 -17.47
C GLU A 69 -0.39 1.73 -16.37
N MET A 70 0.26 0.85 -15.61
CA MET A 70 1.16 1.20 -14.53
C MET A 70 2.60 1.42 -15.02
N ASP A 71 3.51 1.67 -14.08
CA ASP A 71 4.90 2.01 -14.36
C ASP A 71 5.74 0.84 -14.94
N ALA A 72 7.03 1.10 -15.16
CA ALA A 72 7.97 0.13 -15.73
C ALA A 72 8.24 -1.11 -14.85
N VAL A 73 7.91 -1.08 -13.56
CA VAL A 73 7.99 -2.25 -12.67
C VAL A 73 6.75 -3.12 -12.82
N HIS A 74 5.58 -2.52 -12.96
CA HIS A 74 4.30 -3.23 -13.01
C HIS A 74 3.96 -3.77 -14.41
N LYS A 75 4.09 -2.92 -15.43
CA LYS A 75 3.67 -3.22 -16.80
C LYS A 75 4.22 -4.53 -17.38
N PRO A 76 5.49 -4.93 -17.14
CA PRO A 76 6.00 -6.20 -17.66
C PRO A 76 5.36 -7.46 -17.05
N HIS A 77 4.66 -7.34 -15.92
CA HIS A 77 3.99 -8.45 -15.23
C HIS A 77 2.52 -8.61 -15.63
N ASP A 78 2.00 -7.71 -16.47
CA ASP A 78 0.64 -7.79 -17.00
C ASP A 78 0.39 -9.15 -17.69
N GLY A 79 -0.74 -9.78 -17.34
CA GLY A 79 -1.12 -11.10 -17.83
C GLY A 79 -0.30 -12.28 -17.29
N SER A 80 0.71 -12.05 -16.44
CA SER A 80 1.56 -13.12 -15.89
C SER A 80 1.43 -13.28 -14.37
N LEU A 81 1.17 -12.18 -13.65
CA LEU A 81 1.01 -12.16 -12.20
C LEU A 81 -0.22 -11.34 -11.81
N VAL A 82 -0.70 -11.56 -10.58
CA VAL A 82 -1.69 -10.71 -9.93
C VAL A 82 -1.03 -9.77 -8.91
N CYS A 83 -1.72 -8.70 -8.51
CA CYS A 83 -1.17 -7.72 -7.56
C CYS A 83 -0.63 -8.37 -6.27
N ALA A 84 -1.37 -9.36 -5.75
CA ALA A 84 -1.06 -10.07 -4.52
C ALA A 84 0.15 -11.02 -4.63
N ASP A 85 0.69 -11.27 -5.83
CA ASP A 85 1.91 -12.04 -5.99
C ASP A 85 3.13 -11.28 -5.46
N CYS A 86 3.15 -9.96 -5.61
CA CYS A 86 4.18 -9.09 -5.05
C CYS A 86 3.71 -8.40 -3.76
N HIS A 87 2.50 -7.83 -3.75
CA HIS A 87 1.95 -7.14 -2.59
C HIS A 87 1.23 -8.12 -1.66
N LYS A 88 1.98 -8.82 -0.80
CA LYS A 88 1.42 -9.75 0.20
C LYS A 88 0.71 -8.96 1.31
N VAL A 89 -0.50 -8.46 1.03
CA VAL A 89 -1.12 -7.37 1.81
C VAL A 89 -1.37 -7.67 3.29
N HIS A 90 -1.52 -8.94 3.67
CA HIS A 90 -1.64 -9.36 5.06
C HIS A 90 -0.28 -9.51 5.78
N ASP A 91 0.81 -9.62 5.03
CA ASP A 91 2.16 -9.83 5.55
C ASP A 91 3.00 -8.55 5.48
N MET A 92 2.76 -7.71 4.48
CA MET A 92 3.49 -6.48 4.22
C MET A 92 2.82 -5.28 4.88
N ASN A 93 3.66 -4.34 5.33
CA ASN A 93 3.19 -3.08 5.89
C ASN A 93 2.98 -2.02 4.80
N VAL A 94 2.19 -0.98 5.10
CA VAL A 94 2.06 0.19 4.23
C VAL A 94 3.43 0.84 3.99
N GLY A 95 3.76 1.08 2.72
CA GLY A 95 5.02 1.71 2.30
C GLY A 95 6.20 0.74 2.14
N GLU A 96 6.03 -0.53 2.54
CA GLU A 96 6.97 -1.59 2.26
C GLU A 96 6.99 -1.90 0.75
N LYS A 97 8.18 -2.02 0.17
CA LYS A 97 8.36 -2.30 -1.27
C LYS A 97 8.60 -3.79 -1.46
N PRO A 98 7.81 -4.48 -2.31
CA PRO A 98 8.13 -5.85 -2.69
C PRO A 98 9.53 -5.95 -3.28
N THR A 99 10.16 -7.10 -3.06
CA THR A 99 11.49 -7.41 -3.56
C THR A 99 11.39 -8.33 -4.79
N CYS A 100 12.50 -8.52 -5.50
CA CYS A 100 12.50 -9.17 -6.82
C CYS A 100 13.08 -10.58 -6.79
N GLU A 101 13.86 -10.92 -5.76
CA GLU A 101 14.63 -12.15 -5.64
C GLU A 101 13.79 -13.41 -5.46
N SER A 102 12.50 -13.28 -5.16
CA SER A 102 11.58 -14.42 -5.11
C SER A 102 11.35 -15.04 -6.49
N CYS A 103 11.57 -14.30 -7.58
CA CYS A 103 11.33 -14.75 -8.94
C CYS A 103 12.47 -14.44 -9.93
N HIS A 104 13.35 -13.48 -9.61
CA HIS A 104 14.48 -13.08 -10.45
C HIS A 104 15.81 -13.28 -9.74
N ASP A 105 16.82 -13.80 -10.45
CA ASP A 105 18.13 -14.15 -9.91
C ASP A 105 19.27 -13.22 -10.39
N ASP A 106 18.93 -12.13 -11.10
CA ASP A 106 19.88 -11.18 -11.68
C ASP A 106 20.19 -9.95 -10.81
N GLY A 107 19.68 -9.94 -9.57
CA GLY A 107 19.88 -8.85 -8.62
C GLY A 107 19.15 -7.55 -8.97
N ARG A 108 18.17 -7.59 -9.89
CA ARG A 108 17.34 -6.41 -10.20
C ARG A 108 16.56 -5.94 -8.96
N THR A 109 16.30 -4.64 -8.91
CA THR A 109 15.46 -4.00 -7.90
C THR A 109 14.48 -3.03 -8.55
N SER A 110 13.38 -2.69 -7.87
CA SER A 110 12.46 -1.64 -8.33
C SER A 110 13.19 -0.31 -8.64
N GLY A 111 14.17 0.06 -7.81
CA GLY A 111 15.00 1.24 -8.04
C GLY A 111 15.89 1.17 -9.29
N SER A 112 16.38 -0.01 -9.67
CA SER A 112 17.15 -0.19 -10.91
C SER A 112 16.29 -0.10 -12.18
N VAL A 113 15.01 -0.48 -12.08
CA VAL A 113 14.07 -0.47 -13.20
C VAL A 113 13.48 0.94 -13.41
N LEU A 114 13.06 1.61 -12.34
CA LEU A 114 12.40 2.93 -12.42
C LEU A 114 13.34 4.08 -12.82
N LYS A 115 14.66 3.89 -12.69
CA LYS A 115 15.68 4.89 -13.05
C LYS A 115 16.24 4.70 -14.47
N LYS A 116 15.75 3.70 -15.19
CA LYS A 116 16.11 3.42 -16.58
C LYS A 116 15.22 4.21 -17.54
#